data_AF-A0A2V7RKU3-F1
#
_entry.id   AF-A0A2V7RKU3-F1
#
_cell.length_a   1.000
_cell.length_b   1.000
_cell.length_c   1.000
_cell.angle_alpha   90.00
_cell.angle_beta   90.00
_cell.angle_gamma   90.00
#
_symmetry.space_group_name_H-M   'P 1'
#
loop_
_entity.id
_entity.type
_entity.pdbx_description
1 polymer ?
#
loop_
_entity_poly.entity_id
_entity_poly.type
_entity_poly.pdbx_seq_one_letter_code
_entity_poly.pdbx_strand_id
1 'polypeptide(L)'
;MFSVNGLPLIVIDDVSSDKSSETGPSHSRQLIAMSRAHYLFGWGFVAICGALLLGATRNHAVPSTRSTGNEPAAAAGGESAEVWFRRARPYCNSVEVRVLQRQTAPPATTAGVGYHAACFALAGQIDEARRVIDSLSPNERYKAAAIVFDVGHPVADAGDDRSAAPIMELVIDYWPNHYMALYHAGMAEYMLGQRDLATKNLTEFLRLYHENDGWRANGIAVLQRLRSTAPTDLRRPAEPR
;
A
#
# COMPACT_ATOMS: atom_id res chain seq x y z
N MET A 1 51.47 12.01 46.98
CA MET A 1 52.65 11.49 46.25
C MET A 1 52.22 11.35 44.80
N PHE A 2 52.75 12.20 43.93
CA PHE A 2 52.41 12.32 42.51
C PHE A 2 52.97 11.14 41.69
N SER A 3 52.26 10.71 40.65
CA SER A 3 52.88 10.59 39.32
C SER A 3 51.81 10.58 38.22
N VAL A 4 51.91 11.60 37.36
CA VAL A 4 51.28 11.78 36.06
C VAL A 4 52.22 11.19 35.00
N ASN A 5 51.71 10.83 33.81
CA ASN A 5 52.33 10.84 32.46
C ASN A 5 51.78 9.66 31.62
N GLY A 6 51.42 9.78 30.35
CA GLY A 6 51.51 10.91 29.41
C GLY A 6 50.87 10.52 28.07
N LEU A 7 50.23 11.50 27.43
CA LEU A 7 49.94 11.52 25.99
C LEU A 7 51.23 11.75 25.19
N PRO A 8 51.21 11.45 23.88
CA PRO A 8 51.74 12.44 22.95
C PRO A 8 50.78 12.80 21.82
N LEU A 9 50.92 14.07 21.42
CA LEU A 9 50.33 14.79 20.29
C LEU A 9 51.08 14.44 18.97
N ILE A 10 50.29 14.36 17.89
CA ILE A 10 50.49 14.92 16.53
C ILE A 10 51.88 14.84 15.86
N VAL A 11 51.92 14.23 14.66
CA VAL A 11 52.70 14.75 13.52
C VAL A 11 51.85 14.66 12.25
N ILE A 12 51.73 15.82 11.59
CA ILE A 12 51.24 16.05 10.23
C ILE A 12 52.47 15.94 9.33
N ASP A 13 52.42 15.15 8.26
CA ASP A 13 53.36 15.28 7.15
C ASP A 13 52.57 15.38 5.84
N ASP A 14 52.77 16.53 5.19
CA ASP A 14 52.48 16.81 3.79
C ASP A 14 53.83 17.14 3.13
N VAL A 15 53.86 17.13 1.80
CA VAL A 15 54.94 17.57 0.88
C VAL A 15 55.72 16.44 0.16
N SER A 16 55.19 16.15 -1.03
CA SER A 16 55.84 16.33 -2.34
C SER A 16 57.18 15.66 -2.62
N SER A 17 57.20 14.81 -3.66
CA SER A 17 57.85 15.09 -4.95
C SER A 17 58.35 13.80 -5.58
N ASP A 18 57.71 13.33 -6.65
CA ASP A 18 58.50 12.80 -7.75
C ASP A 18 57.81 13.02 -9.10
N LYS A 19 58.61 13.54 -10.04
CA LYS A 19 58.23 14.04 -11.35
C LYS A 19 59.11 13.33 -12.36
N SER A 20 58.52 12.48 -13.22
CA SER A 20 59.10 11.98 -14.47
C SER A 20 57.93 11.41 -15.30
N SER A 21 57.33 12.18 -16.20
CA SER A 21 57.65 12.23 -17.64
C SER A 21 57.20 10.99 -18.41
N GLU A 22 56.01 11.06 -19.03
CA GLU A 22 55.73 10.35 -20.29
C GLU A 22 54.51 10.96 -21.01
N THR A 23 54.82 11.61 -22.14
CA THR A 23 54.04 11.81 -23.37
C THR A 23 52.52 11.59 -23.35
N GLY A 24 51.76 12.68 -23.48
CA GLY A 24 50.32 12.63 -23.80
C GLY A 24 50.05 12.42 -25.30
N PRO A 25 48.96 11.75 -25.68
CA PRO A 25 48.45 11.79 -27.04
C PRO A 25 47.53 13.02 -27.24
N SER A 26 47.73 13.71 -28.36
CA SER A 26 46.91 14.84 -28.80
C SER A 26 45.48 14.39 -29.09
N HIS A 27 44.51 14.92 -28.34
CA HIS A 27 43.10 14.82 -28.72
C HIS A 27 42.82 15.76 -29.89
N SER A 28 42.85 15.20 -31.09
CA SER A 28 42.30 15.81 -32.30
C SER A 28 40.82 16.11 -32.10
N ARG A 29 40.47 17.40 -32.10
CA ARG A 29 39.11 17.93 -32.04
C ARG A 29 38.38 17.57 -33.34
N GLN A 30 37.72 16.41 -33.38
CA GLN A 30 36.79 16.09 -34.47
C GLN A 30 35.52 16.94 -34.30
N LEU A 31 35.44 18.01 -35.09
CA LEU A 31 34.20 18.74 -35.34
C LEU A 31 33.23 17.81 -36.07
N ILE A 32 32.18 17.38 -35.39
CA ILE A 32 31.07 16.63 -35.99
C ILE A 32 30.35 17.58 -36.94
N ALA A 33 30.61 17.45 -38.24
CA ALA A 33 29.81 18.07 -39.28
C ALA A 33 28.42 17.43 -39.28
N MET A 34 27.43 18.09 -38.70
CA MET A 34 26.04 17.67 -38.79
C MET A 34 25.58 17.75 -40.25
N SER A 35 25.41 16.61 -40.89
CA SER A 35 24.93 16.54 -42.27
C SER A 35 23.47 16.99 -42.34
N ARG A 36 23.14 17.80 -43.36
CA ARG A 36 21.79 18.32 -43.68
C ARG A 36 20.71 17.23 -43.77
N ALA A 37 21.08 15.96 -43.84
CA ALA A 37 20.17 14.82 -43.86
C ALA A 37 19.40 14.62 -42.54
N HIS A 38 19.98 14.95 -41.38
CA HIS A 38 19.34 14.72 -40.08
C HIS A 38 18.22 15.72 -39.79
N TYR A 39 18.30 16.93 -40.37
CA TYR A 39 17.26 17.95 -40.24
C TYR A 39 15.97 17.57 -41.00
N LEU A 40 16.08 16.87 -42.13
CA LEU A 40 14.92 16.47 -42.92
C LEU A 40 14.11 15.35 -42.24
N PHE A 41 14.78 14.41 -41.58
CA PHE A 41 14.10 13.37 -40.80
C PHE A 41 13.44 13.94 -39.53
N GLY A 42 14.10 14.89 -38.85
CA GLY A 42 13.55 15.52 -37.64
C GLY A 42 12.27 16.33 -37.91
N TRP A 43 12.24 17.12 -38.99
CA TRP A 43 11.06 17.92 -39.34
C TRP A 43 9.91 17.09 -39.91
N GLY A 44 10.20 15.99 -40.61
CA GLY A 44 9.16 15.06 -41.08
C GLY A 44 8.35 14.44 -39.93
N PHE A 45 9.03 14.05 -38.85
CA PHE A 45 8.36 13.49 -37.66
C PHE A 45 7.43 14.51 -36.98
N VAL A 46 7.89 15.76 -36.81
CA VAL A 46 7.10 16.84 -36.20
C VAL A 46 5.84 17.16 -37.04
N ALA A 47 5.96 17.19 -38.36
CA ALA A 47 4.82 17.44 -39.25
C ALA A 47 3.76 16.33 -39.17
N ILE A 48 4.17 15.05 -39.09
CA ILE A 48 3.27 13.90 -38.93
C ILE A 48 2.57 13.93 -37.58
N CYS A 49 3.29 14.21 -36.49
CA CYS A 49 2.69 14.35 -35.16
C CYS A 49 1.68 15.52 -35.09
N GLY A 50 1.99 16.65 -35.72
CA GLY A 50 1.07 17.79 -35.80
C GLY A 50 -0.23 17.48 -36.55
N ALA A 51 -0.15 16.74 -37.66
CA ALA A 51 -1.32 16.35 -38.43
C ALA A 51 -2.25 15.39 -37.68
N LEU A 52 -1.68 14.44 -36.91
CA LEU A 52 -2.47 13.49 -36.11
C LEU A 52 -3.20 14.16 -34.94
N LEU A 53 -2.58 15.16 -34.29
CA LEU A 53 -3.22 15.90 -33.19
C LEU A 53 -4.33 16.84 -33.68
N LEU A 54 -4.19 17.43 -34.87
CA LEU A 54 -5.22 18.28 -35.47
C LEU A 54 -6.40 17.46 -36.06
N GLY A 55 -6.17 16.22 -36.47
CA GLY A 55 -7.22 15.31 -36.95
C GLY A 55 -8.13 14.76 -35.84
N ALA A 56 -7.60 14.59 -34.62
CA ALA A 56 -8.33 14.00 -33.50
C ALA A 56 -9.33 14.95 -32.82
N THR A 57 -9.22 16.26 -33.03
CA THR A 57 -10.06 17.26 -32.32
C THR A 57 -11.37 17.59 -33.03
N ARG A 58 -11.63 17.04 -34.23
CA ARG A 58 -12.80 17.42 -35.05
C ARG A 58 -14.05 16.55 -34.87
N ASN A 59 -14.00 15.43 -34.16
CA ASN A 59 -15.09 14.43 -34.19
C ASN A 59 -15.64 13.98 -32.82
N HIS A 60 -15.76 14.85 -31.81
CA HIS A 60 -16.60 14.56 -30.64
C HIS A 60 -17.68 15.61 -30.49
N ALA A 61 -18.75 15.47 -31.27
CA ALA A 61 -20.03 16.07 -30.96
C ALA A 61 -20.65 15.29 -29.79
N VAL A 62 -20.67 15.92 -28.61
CA VAL A 62 -21.32 15.38 -27.40
C VAL A 62 -22.83 15.58 -27.54
N PRO A 63 -23.67 14.52 -27.53
CA PRO A 63 -25.11 14.69 -27.42
C PRO A 63 -25.46 15.05 -25.98
N SER A 64 -25.99 16.26 -25.75
CA SER A 64 -26.66 16.60 -24.49
C SER A 64 -27.99 15.85 -24.41
N THR A 65 -28.03 14.76 -23.64
CA THR A 65 -29.29 14.16 -23.19
C THR A 65 -29.81 14.92 -21.98
N ARG A 66 -31.00 15.51 -22.18
CA ARG A 66 -31.79 16.25 -21.20
C ARG A 66 -32.21 15.30 -20.07
N SER A 67 -31.85 15.65 -18.84
CA SER A 67 -32.30 14.98 -17.62
C SER A 67 -33.79 15.23 -17.40
N THR A 68 -34.58 14.17 -17.40
CA THR A 68 -35.92 14.14 -16.80
C THR A 68 -35.85 13.22 -15.59
N GLY A 69 -36.04 13.79 -14.40
CA GLY A 69 -36.17 13.02 -13.17
C GLY A 69 -37.47 12.22 -13.12
N ASN A 70 -37.39 10.97 -12.68
CA ASN A 70 -38.06 10.45 -11.48
C ASN A 70 -37.87 8.93 -11.34
N GLU A 71 -37.70 8.53 -10.07
CA GLU A 71 -37.79 7.19 -9.46
C GLU A 71 -36.68 6.14 -9.66
N PRO A 72 -36.29 5.44 -8.57
CA PRO A 72 -35.25 4.43 -8.59
C PRO A 72 -35.82 3.12 -9.15
N ALA A 73 -35.59 2.91 -10.44
CA ALA A 73 -35.76 1.60 -11.04
C ALA A 73 -34.80 0.61 -10.33
N ALA A 74 -35.38 -0.39 -9.68
CA ALA A 74 -34.66 -1.57 -9.21
C ALA A 74 -33.82 -2.13 -10.38
N ALA A 75 -32.49 -2.12 -10.23
CA ALA A 75 -31.57 -2.58 -11.26
C ALA A 75 -31.69 -4.11 -11.44
N ALA A 76 -32.51 -4.53 -12.40
CA ALA A 76 -32.48 -5.87 -12.94
C ALA A 76 -31.24 -6.05 -13.83
N GLY A 77 -30.33 -6.96 -13.46
CA GLY A 77 -29.32 -7.54 -14.37
C GLY A 77 -27.84 -7.14 -14.16
N GLY A 78 -27.46 -6.47 -13.08
CA GLY A 78 -26.05 -6.17 -12.78
C GLY A 78 -25.28 -7.37 -12.24
N GLU A 79 -24.00 -7.50 -12.58
CA GLU A 79 -23.08 -8.46 -11.94
C GLU A 79 -23.04 -8.25 -10.42
N SER A 80 -22.99 -9.34 -9.64
CA SER A 80 -22.86 -9.21 -8.19
C SER A 80 -21.46 -8.75 -7.79
N ALA A 81 -21.36 -8.06 -6.66
CA ALA A 81 -20.09 -7.53 -6.17
C ALA A 81 -19.03 -8.61 -5.93
N GLU A 82 -19.44 -9.79 -5.43
CA GLU A 82 -18.61 -10.97 -5.26
C GLU A 82 -18.03 -11.48 -6.60
N VAL A 83 -18.88 -11.56 -7.64
CA VAL A 83 -18.45 -12.03 -8.97
C VAL A 83 -17.47 -11.04 -9.59
N TRP A 84 -17.75 -9.74 -9.48
CA TRP A 84 -16.81 -8.69 -9.87
C TRP A 84 -15.47 -8.87 -9.15
N PHE A 85 -15.50 -9.03 -7.81
CA PHE A 85 -14.29 -9.12 -7.01
C PHE A 85 -13.46 -10.34 -7.36
N ARG A 86 -14.09 -11.52 -7.54
CA ARG A 86 -13.37 -12.74 -7.92
C ARG A 86 -12.59 -12.57 -9.22
N ARG A 87 -13.11 -11.80 -10.18
CA ARG A 87 -12.39 -11.46 -11.42
C ARG A 87 -11.33 -10.38 -11.20
N ALA A 88 -11.61 -9.39 -10.35
CA ALA A 88 -10.71 -8.29 -10.04
C ALA A 88 -9.51 -8.70 -9.17
N ARG A 89 -9.67 -9.70 -8.31
CA ARG A 89 -8.73 -10.07 -7.24
C ARG A 89 -7.27 -10.26 -7.69
N PRO A 90 -6.96 -10.92 -8.83
CA PRO A 90 -5.58 -11.05 -9.31
C PRO A 90 -4.85 -9.71 -9.52
N TYR A 91 -5.61 -8.65 -9.81
CA TYR A 91 -5.11 -7.29 -10.08
C TYR A 91 -5.11 -6.39 -8.84
N CYS A 92 -5.55 -6.89 -7.68
CA CYS A 92 -5.54 -6.17 -6.40
C CYS A 92 -4.14 -6.18 -5.79
N ASN A 93 -3.19 -5.59 -6.53
CA ASN A 93 -1.79 -5.44 -6.16
C ASN A 93 -1.34 -3.99 -6.40
N SER A 94 -0.17 -3.63 -5.87
CA SER A 94 0.34 -2.25 -5.88
C SER A 94 0.55 -1.67 -7.28
N VAL A 95 0.67 -2.50 -8.32
CA VAL A 95 0.92 -2.10 -9.70
C VAL A 95 -0.38 -1.88 -10.46
N GLU A 96 -1.32 -2.82 -10.35
CA GLU A 96 -2.45 -2.91 -11.28
C GLU A 96 -3.76 -2.32 -10.76
N VAL A 97 -3.91 -2.14 -9.44
CA VAL A 97 -5.20 -1.75 -8.82
C VAL A 97 -5.80 -0.47 -9.42
N ARG A 98 -4.96 0.50 -9.76
CA ARG A 98 -5.41 1.77 -10.39
C ARG A 98 -5.80 1.61 -11.85
N VAL A 99 -5.19 0.68 -12.57
CA VAL A 99 -5.55 0.36 -13.96
C VAL A 99 -6.90 -0.37 -13.97
N LEU A 100 -7.05 -1.37 -13.09
CA LEU A 100 -8.29 -2.11 -12.90
C LEU A 100 -9.47 -1.15 -12.63
N GLN A 101 -9.30 -0.20 -11.71
CA GLN A 101 -10.35 0.77 -11.34
C GLN A 101 -10.86 1.58 -12.54
N ARG A 102 -9.98 1.89 -13.51
CA ARG A 102 -10.36 2.63 -14.72
C ARG A 102 -11.06 1.75 -15.76
N GLN A 103 -10.84 0.44 -15.73
CA GLN A 103 -11.37 -0.50 -16.72
C GLN A 103 -12.72 -1.10 -16.31
N THR A 104 -12.86 -1.44 -15.03
CA THR A 104 -14.05 -2.14 -14.51
C THR A 104 -14.41 -1.60 -13.14
N ALA A 105 -15.43 -0.74 -13.09
CA ALA A 105 -15.97 -0.24 -11.84
C ALA A 105 -16.70 -1.38 -11.07
N PRO A 106 -16.57 -1.42 -9.73
CA PRO A 106 -17.39 -2.29 -8.90
C PRO A 106 -18.87 -1.88 -8.98
N PRO A 107 -19.83 -2.79 -8.72
CA PRO A 107 -21.23 -2.42 -8.55
C PRO A 107 -21.40 -1.33 -7.47
N ALA A 108 -22.26 -0.34 -7.71
CA ALA A 108 -22.52 0.77 -6.79
C ALA A 108 -23.44 0.37 -5.61
N THR A 109 -23.03 -0.66 -4.88
CA THR A 109 -23.70 -1.19 -3.68
C THR A 109 -22.74 -1.16 -2.49
N THR A 110 -23.24 -1.24 -1.26
CA THR A 110 -22.39 -1.37 -0.06
C THR A 110 -21.39 -2.52 -0.20
N ALA A 111 -21.81 -3.65 -0.77
CA ALA A 111 -20.93 -4.78 -1.03
C ALA A 111 -19.84 -4.47 -2.07
N GLY A 112 -20.20 -3.82 -3.18
CA GLY A 112 -19.23 -3.40 -4.19
C GLY A 112 -18.20 -2.41 -3.66
N VAL A 113 -18.64 -1.47 -2.81
CA VAL A 113 -17.72 -0.58 -2.08
C VAL A 113 -16.79 -1.38 -1.15
N GLY A 114 -17.33 -2.35 -0.40
CA GLY A 114 -16.53 -3.24 0.46
C GLY A 114 -15.44 -3.99 -0.30
N TYR A 115 -15.78 -4.66 -1.41
CA TYR A 115 -14.78 -5.36 -2.22
C TYR A 115 -13.80 -4.42 -2.92
N HIS A 116 -14.23 -3.22 -3.30
CA HIS A 116 -13.34 -2.23 -3.89
C HIS A 116 -12.33 -1.71 -2.88
N ALA A 117 -12.79 -1.41 -1.65
CA ALA A 117 -11.92 -1.07 -0.54
C ALA A 117 -10.96 -2.22 -0.22
N ALA A 118 -11.45 -3.46 -0.19
CA ALA A 118 -10.63 -4.64 0.04
C ALA A 118 -9.54 -4.80 -1.04
N CYS A 119 -9.86 -4.51 -2.31
CA CYS A 119 -8.89 -4.54 -3.41
C CYS A 119 -7.77 -3.51 -3.22
N PHE A 120 -8.10 -2.27 -2.81
CA PHE A 120 -7.10 -1.28 -2.45
C PHE A 120 -6.29 -1.66 -1.23
N ALA A 121 -6.93 -2.27 -0.22
CA ALA A 121 -6.27 -2.70 1.00
C ALA A 121 -5.23 -3.81 0.71
N LEU A 122 -5.58 -4.82 -0.09
CA LEU A 122 -4.66 -5.85 -0.58
C LEU A 122 -3.50 -5.27 -1.41
N ALA A 123 -3.75 -4.18 -2.15
CA ALA A 123 -2.72 -3.47 -2.89
C ALA A 123 -1.82 -2.57 -2.01
N GLY A 124 -2.03 -2.54 -0.69
CA GLY A 124 -1.33 -1.67 0.26
C GLY A 124 -1.76 -0.20 0.19
N GLN A 125 -2.82 0.14 -0.53
CA GLN A 125 -3.35 1.50 -0.67
C GLN A 125 -4.46 1.78 0.35
N ILE A 126 -4.10 1.72 1.62
CA ILE A 126 -5.04 1.80 2.76
C ILE A 126 -5.83 3.12 2.78
N ASP A 127 -5.19 4.24 2.45
CA ASP A 127 -5.87 5.53 2.39
C ASP A 127 -6.94 5.59 1.29
N GLU A 128 -6.73 4.88 0.18
CA GLU A 128 -7.74 4.79 -0.89
C GLU A 128 -8.88 3.86 -0.47
N ALA A 129 -8.58 2.74 0.19
CA ALA A 129 -9.60 1.89 0.78
C ALA A 129 -10.49 2.67 1.76
N ARG A 130 -9.89 3.52 2.60
CA ARG A 130 -10.61 4.43 3.50
C ARG A 130 -11.51 5.41 2.76
N ARG A 131 -10.99 6.09 1.74
CA ARG A 131 -11.80 7.01 0.89
C ARG A 131 -12.99 6.31 0.26
N VAL A 132 -12.80 5.07 -0.21
CA VAL A 132 -13.87 4.27 -0.80
C VAL A 132 -14.94 3.95 0.24
N ILE A 133 -14.57 3.53 1.46
CA ILE A 133 -15.54 3.28 2.55
C ILE A 133 -16.25 4.57 2.97
N ASP A 134 -15.53 5.69 3.06
CA ASP A 134 -16.10 6.99 3.47
C ASP A 134 -17.16 7.53 2.51
N SER A 135 -17.21 7.04 1.27
CA SER A 135 -18.27 7.37 0.32
C SER A 135 -19.65 6.84 0.71
N LEU A 136 -19.72 5.86 1.63
CA LEU A 136 -20.96 5.35 2.19
C LEU A 136 -21.48 6.24 3.32
N SER A 137 -22.79 6.15 3.56
CA SER A 137 -23.38 6.71 4.77
C SER A 137 -22.77 6.07 6.02
N PRO A 138 -22.64 6.80 7.15
CA PRO A 138 -21.96 6.29 8.34
C PRO A 138 -22.45 4.90 8.82
N ASN A 139 -23.76 4.64 8.73
CA ASN A 139 -24.38 3.39 9.16
C ASN A 139 -24.11 2.19 8.23
N GLU A 140 -23.52 2.40 7.06
CA GLU A 140 -23.19 1.33 6.12
C GLU A 140 -21.70 0.99 6.13
N ARG A 141 -20.84 1.86 6.69
CA ARG A 141 -19.37 1.72 6.64
C ARG A 141 -18.87 0.44 7.31
N TYR A 142 -19.45 0.07 8.45
CA TYR A 142 -19.06 -1.15 9.15
C TYR A 142 -19.35 -2.42 8.33
N LYS A 143 -20.39 -2.41 7.48
CA LYS A 143 -20.72 -3.54 6.58
C LYS A 143 -19.68 -3.67 5.47
N ALA A 144 -19.21 -2.55 4.93
CA ALA A 144 -18.09 -2.56 3.98
C ALA A 144 -16.79 -3.03 4.64
N ALA A 145 -16.53 -2.59 5.88
CA ALA A 145 -15.38 -3.04 6.66
C ALA A 145 -15.43 -4.55 6.97
N ALA A 146 -16.62 -5.12 7.19
CA ALA A 146 -16.78 -6.57 7.34
C ALA A 146 -16.28 -7.34 6.09
N ILE A 147 -16.57 -6.82 4.89
CA ILE A 147 -16.06 -7.42 3.64
C ILE A 147 -14.53 -7.27 3.53
N VAL A 148 -13.98 -6.13 3.94
CA VAL A 148 -12.52 -5.95 4.02
C VAL A 148 -11.89 -6.97 4.96
N PHE A 149 -12.52 -7.25 6.10
CA PHE A 149 -12.10 -8.30 7.01
C PHE A 149 -12.16 -9.69 6.37
N ASP A 150 -13.28 -10.04 5.71
CA ASP A 150 -13.44 -11.34 5.05
C ASP A 150 -12.37 -11.59 3.97
N VAL A 151 -11.95 -10.53 3.27
CA VAL A 151 -10.87 -10.61 2.28
C VAL A 151 -9.49 -10.59 2.91
N GLY A 152 -9.33 -9.87 4.03
CA GLY A 152 -8.06 -9.60 4.68
C GLY A 152 -7.61 -10.65 5.70
N HIS A 153 -8.53 -11.32 6.39
CA HIS A 153 -8.16 -12.30 7.44
C HIS A 153 -7.27 -13.44 6.93
N PRO A 154 -7.42 -13.97 5.68
CA PRO A 154 -6.51 -15.00 5.18
C PRO A 154 -5.06 -14.50 5.03
N VAL A 155 -4.85 -13.19 4.87
CA VAL A 155 -3.50 -12.58 4.85
C VAL A 155 -2.87 -12.66 6.24
N ALA A 156 -3.67 -12.42 7.28
CA ALA A 156 -3.25 -12.55 8.68
C ALA A 156 -2.99 -14.02 9.05
N ASP A 157 -3.86 -14.94 8.64
CA ASP A 157 -3.71 -16.39 8.89
C ASP A 157 -2.47 -16.96 8.19
N ALA A 158 -2.11 -16.42 7.02
CA ALA A 158 -0.87 -16.75 6.33
C ALA A 158 0.39 -16.19 7.01
N GLY A 159 0.23 -15.36 8.04
CA GLY A 159 1.32 -14.72 8.78
C GLY A 159 2.00 -13.57 8.03
N ASP A 160 1.37 -12.99 7.00
CA ASP A 160 1.87 -11.78 6.35
C ASP A 160 1.51 -10.54 7.18
N ASP A 161 2.26 -10.35 8.26
CA ASP A 161 2.02 -9.29 9.24
C ASP A 161 2.12 -7.89 8.66
N ARG A 162 3.02 -7.68 7.69
CA ARG A 162 3.25 -6.39 7.06
C ARG A 162 2.02 -5.93 6.27
N SER A 163 1.35 -6.86 5.62
CA SER A 163 0.10 -6.60 4.90
C SER A 163 -1.10 -6.59 5.84
N ALA A 164 -1.17 -7.55 6.78
CA ALA A 164 -2.32 -7.74 7.65
C ALA A 164 -2.53 -6.60 8.65
N ALA A 165 -1.49 -6.11 9.32
CA ALA A 165 -1.62 -5.07 10.36
C ALA A 165 -2.43 -3.85 9.89
N PRO A 166 -2.08 -3.16 8.78
CA PRO A 166 -2.83 -1.99 8.35
C PRO A 166 -4.22 -2.32 7.77
N ILE A 167 -4.45 -3.53 7.24
CA ILE A 167 -5.78 -3.97 6.80
C ILE A 167 -6.70 -4.13 8.01
N MET A 168 -6.20 -4.72 9.10
CA MET A 168 -6.99 -4.93 10.31
C MET A 168 -7.26 -3.62 11.05
N GLU A 169 -6.29 -2.70 11.12
CA GLU A 169 -6.53 -1.35 11.65
C GLU A 169 -7.62 -0.61 10.85
N LEU A 170 -7.63 -0.74 9.51
CA LEU A 170 -8.70 -0.19 8.68
C LEU A 170 -10.08 -0.76 9.07
N VAL A 171 -10.17 -2.06 9.36
CA VAL A 171 -11.42 -2.67 9.83
C VAL A 171 -11.83 -2.09 11.19
N ILE A 172 -10.88 -2.00 12.14
CA ILE A 172 -11.12 -1.50 13.50
C ILE A 172 -11.61 -0.05 13.48
N ASP A 173 -11.10 0.80 12.58
CA ASP A 173 -11.54 2.19 12.48
C ASP A 173 -13.04 2.35 12.14
N TYR A 174 -13.61 1.39 11.41
CA TYR A 174 -15.02 1.40 11.03
C TYR A 174 -15.88 0.42 11.83
N TRP A 175 -15.26 -0.53 12.52
CA TRP A 175 -15.89 -1.49 13.41
C TRP A 175 -15.05 -1.75 14.67
N PRO A 176 -15.02 -0.80 15.63
CA PRO A 176 -14.06 -0.81 16.74
C PRO A 176 -14.14 -2.00 17.70
N ASN A 177 -15.30 -2.66 17.78
CA ASN A 177 -15.51 -3.84 18.62
C ASN A 177 -15.45 -5.16 17.83
N HIS A 178 -14.85 -5.18 16.64
CA HIS A 178 -14.61 -6.40 15.88
C HIS A 178 -13.44 -7.20 16.48
N TYR A 179 -13.73 -8.06 17.46
CA TYR A 179 -12.72 -8.76 18.27
C TYR A 179 -11.69 -9.55 17.44
N MET A 180 -12.09 -10.15 16.32
CA MET A 180 -11.20 -10.91 15.45
C MET A 180 -10.19 -10.00 14.73
N ALA A 181 -10.63 -8.81 14.29
CA ALA A 181 -9.73 -7.84 13.68
C ALA A 181 -8.76 -7.28 14.73
N LEU A 182 -9.23 -7.02 15.95
CA LEU A 182 -8.38 -6.62 17.08
C LEU A 182 -7.30 -7.67 17.39
N TYR A 183 -7.65 -8.96 17.39
CA TYR A 183 -6.68 -10.02 17.56
C TYR A 183 -5.63 -10.01 16.43
N HIS A 184 -6.06 -10.06 15.16
CA HIS A 184 -5.13 -10.11 14.04
C HIS A 184 -4.26 -8.86 13.92
N ALA A 185 -4.81 -7.66 14.16
CA ALA A 185 -4.04 -6.42 14.27
C ALA A 185 -2.99 -6.54 15.37
N GLY A 186 -3.41 -6.89 16.59
CA GLY A 186 -2.52 -6.98 17.74
C GLY A 186 -1.40 -8.01 17.60
N MET A 187 -1.69 -9.15 16.97
CA MET A 187 -0.67 -10.18 16.67
C MET A 187 0.30 -9.73 15.58
N ALA A 188 -0.21 -9.12 14.50
CA ALA A 188 0.65 -8.60 13.44
C ALA A 188 1.56 -7.46 13.94
N GLU A 189 1.01 -6.54 14.71
CA GLU A 189 1.74 -5.44 15.34
C GLU A 189 2.81 -5.94 16.30
N TYR A 190 2.51 -6.99 17.07
CA TYR A 190 3.50 -7.67 17.90
C TYR A 190 4.66 -8.18 17.06
N MET A 191 4.38 -8.90 15.97
CA MET A 191 5.40 -9.43 15.07
C MET A 191 6.23 -8.33 14.38
N LEU A 192 5.63 -7.17 14.13
CA LEU A 192 6.31 -5.99 13.59
C LEU A 192 7.06 -5.17 14.66
N GLY A 193 7.02 -5.58 15.93
CA GLY A 193 7.66 -4.86 17.04
C GLY A 193 6.94 -3.58 17.45
N GLN A 194 5.70 -3.35 16.99
CA GLN A 194 4.87 -2.19 17.29
C GLN A 194 4.18 -2.36 18.64
N ARG A 195 4.96 -2.30 19.73
CA ARG A 195 4.55 -2.70 21.08
C ARG A 195 3.31 -1.98 21.60
N ASP A 196 3.19 -0.68 21.35
CA ASP A 196 2.08 0.13 21.86
C ASP A 196 0.76 -0.24 21.20
N LEU A 197 0.75 -0.39 19.87
CA LEU A 197 -0.42 -0.81 19.11
C LEU A 197 -0.83 -2.23 19.46
N ALA A 198 0.14 -3.17 19.50
CA ALA A 198 -0.10 -4.54 19.91
C ALA A 198 -0.73 -4.63 21.31
N THR A 199 -0.22 -3.82 22.25
CA THR A 199 -0.76 -3.74 23.62
C THR A 199 -2.19 -3.23 23.62
N LYS A 200 -2.48 -2.14 22.89
CA LYS A 200 -3.83 -1.56 22.76
C LYS A 200 -4.81 -2.60 22.22
N ASN A 201 -4.50 -3.19 21.07
CA ASN A 201 -5.41 -4.05 20.33
C ASN A 201 -5.65 -5.40 21.02
N LEU A 202 -4.60 -6.04 21.56
CA LEU A 202 -4.77 -7.29 22.32
C LEU A 202 -5.49 -7.08 23.66
N THR A 203 -5.32 -5.92 24.29
CA THR A 203 -6.07 -5.60 25.52
C THR A 203 -7.56 -5.48 25.22
N GLU A 204 -7.91 -4.79 24.12
CA GLU A 204 -9.31 -4.65 23.71
C GLU A 204 -9.92 -5.97 23.24
N PHE A 205 -9.15 -6.80 22.50
CA PHE A 205 -9.55 -8.17 22.17
C PHE A 205 -9.93 -8.96 23.42
N LEU A 206 -9.07 -9.00 24.45
CA LEU A 206 -9.34 -9.75 25.69
C LEU A 206 -10.48 -9.15 26.54
N ARG A 207 -10.84 -7.88 26.32
CA ARG A 207 -12.00 -7.25 26.95
C ARG A 207 -13.33 -7.70 26.31
N LEU A 208 -13.29 -8.03 25.02
CA LEU A 208 -14.46 -8.43 24.23
C LEU A 208 -14.62 -9.96 24.15
N TYR A 209 -13.51 -10.69 24.12
CA TYR A 209 -13.45 -12.11 23.87
C TYR A 209 -13.08 -12.91 25.12
N HIS A 210 -13.98 -13.79 25.55
CA HIS A 210 -13.87 -14.50 26.83
C HIS A 210 -13.79 -16.02 26.73
N GLU A 211 -13.83 -16.57 25.51
CA GLU A 211 -13.72 -18.01 25.33
C GLU A 211 -12.35 -18.52 25.81
N ASN A 212 -12.35 -19.63 26.53
CA ASN A 212 -11.13 -20.20 27.09
C ASN A 212 -10.46 -21.13 26.08
N ASP A 213 -9.87 -20.56 25.05
CA ASP A 213 -9.27 -21.28 23.94
C ASP A 213 -7.85 -20.77 23.61
N GLY A 214 -7.30 -21.26 22.49
CA GLY A 214 -5.97 -20.89 22.05
C GLY A 214 -5.85 -19.41 21.67
N TRP A 215 -6.91 -18.77 21.16
CA TRP A 215 -6.86 -17.37 20.72
C TRP A 215 -6.69 -16.47 21.93
N ARG A 216 -7.51 -16.72 22.96
CA ARG A 216 -7.40 -16.02 24.24
C ARG A 216 -6.07 -16.28 24.93
N ALA A 217 -5.60 -17.53 24.95
CA ALA A 217 -4.32 -17.90 25.55
C ALA A 217 -3.14 -17.18 24.86
N ASN A 218 -3.15 -17.10 23.53
CA ASN A 218 -2.15 -16.38 22.75
C ASN A 218 -2.12 -14.88 23.08
N GLY A 219 -3.29 -14.23 23.09
CA GLY A 219 -3.39 -12.80 23.43
C GLY A 219 -2.82 -12.49 24.82
N ILE A 220 -3.12 -13.34 25.81
CA ILE A 220 -2.55 -13.21 27.17
C ILE A 220 -1.03 -13.39 27.16
N ALA A 221 -0.53 -14.43 26.51
CA ALA A 221 0.89 -14.73 26.47
C ALA A 221 1.69 -13.60 25.81
N VAL A 222 1.18 -13.05 24.70
CA VAL A 222 1.81 -11.91 24.00
C VAL A 222 1.80 -10.66 24.87
N LEU A 223 0.68 -10.32 25.53
CA LEU A 223 0.65 -9.18 26.44
C LEU A 223 1.61 -9.33 27.62
N GLN A 224 1.82 -10.54 28.14
CA GLN A 224 2.82 -10.78 29.18
C GLN A 224 4.24 -10.50 28.68
N ARG A 225 4.57 -10.93 27.45
CA ARG A 225 5.87 -10.64 26.81
C ARG A 225 6.05 -9.14 26.58
N LEU A 226 5.01 -8.44 26.14
CA LEU A 226 5.00 -6.98 25.92
C LEU A 226 5.13 -6.16 27.21
N ARG A 227 4.83 -6.73 28.37
CA ARG A 227 5.07 -6.08 29.67
C ARG A 227 6.50 -6.28 30.17
N SER A 228 7.22 -7.28 29.65
CA SER A 228 8.60 -7.53 30.01
C SER A 228 9.53 -6.46 29.45
N THR A 229 10.54 -6.08 30.24
CA THR A 229 11.66 -5.21 29.82
C THR A 229 12.77 -5.98 29.11
N ALA A 230 12.68 -7.31 29.05
CA ALA A 230 13.57 -8.13 28.24
C ALA A 230 13.36 -7.84 26.74
N PRO A 231 14.36 -8.08 25.88
CA PRO A 231 14.18 -8.03 24.44
C PRO A 231 12.94 -8.83 24.01
N THR A 232 12.07 -8.23 23.18
CA THR A 232 10.84 -8.88 22.72
C THR A 232 11.20 -10.15 21.96
N ASP A 233 10.75 -11.31 22.44
CA ASP A 233 10.83 -12.57 21.69
C ASP A 233 9.79 -12.56 20.57
N LEU A 234 10.12 -12.07 19.39
CA LEU A 234 9.19 -11.90 18.25
C LEU A 234 8.78 -13.23 17.58
N ARG A 235 8.68 -14.33 18.34
CA ARG A 235 8.11 -15.58 17.84
C ARG A 235 6.60 -15.58 18.00
N ARG A 236 5.91 -15.77 16.88
CA ARG A 236 4.46 -15.96 16.82
C ARG A 236 4.07 -17.21 17.61
N PRO A 237 3.12 -17.13 18.54
CA PRO A 237 2.40 -18.30 19.01
C PRO A 237 1.75 -19.05 17.84
N ALA A 238 1.54 -20.35 17.98
CA ALA A 238 0.80 -21.11 16.98
C ALA A 238 -0.66 -20.61 16.96
N GLU A 239 -1.18 -20.31 15.76
CA GLU A 239 -2.60 -19.96 15.64
C GLU A 239 -3.46 -21.20 15.95
N PRO A 240 -4.52 -21.05 16.75
CA PRO A 240 -5.46 -22.14 17.03
C PRO A 240 -6.21 -22.52 15.74
N ARG A 241 -6.60 -23.79 15.62
CA ARG A 241 -7.45 -24.28 14.53
C ARG A 241 -8.91 -24.26 14.92
#